data_AF-A0AAW4NNT2-F1
#
_entry.id   AF-A0AAW4NNT2-F1
#
_cell.length_a   1.000
_cell.length_b   1.000
_cell.length_c   1.000
_cell.angle_alpha   90.00
_cell.angle_beta   90.00
_cell.angle_gamma   90.00
#
_symmetry.space_group_name_H-M   'P 1'
#
loop_
_entity.id
_entity.type
_entity.pdbx_description
1 polymer ?
#
loop_
_entity_poly.entity_id
_entity_poly.type
_entity_poly.pdbx_seq_one_letter_code
_entity_poly.pdbx_strand_id
1 'polypeptide(L)'
;MTTIENLLKKLDGVRVHTAGTGSIYVYYNNLKVRVSDHEPNFGAPNRHNDKCFYLKDIDGQIFDIYNVVEEVAEYLEIEIKGTLKGMITKHLNAEMKLSEERFKFHLAAEKEREEAVAVYNAKCEKLKAIVDANKEEVEKMWNEADAYGDQASNGDKRRKRRSKMFNRLFTARFGFEPINLEIRKYLMNE
;
A
#
# COMPACT_ATOMS: atom_id res chain seq x y z
N MET A 1 -12.30 23.81 -8.78
CA MET A 1 -11.06 23.00 -8.65
C MET A 1 -9.88 23.96 -8.74
N THR A 2 -8.95 23.92 -7.79
CA THR A 2 -7.73 24.74 -7.85
C THR A 2 -6.81 24.16 -8.92
N THR A 3 -6.33 24.99 -9.85
CA THR A 3 -5.39 24.58 -10.90
C THR A 3 -4.02 25.19 -10.61
N ILE A 4 -2.96 24.56 -11.12
CA ILE A 4 -1.61 25.11 -10.99
C ILE A 4 -1.48 26.51 -11.62
N GLU A 5 -2.18 26.77 -12.73
CA GLU A 5 -2.21 28.09 -13.37
C GLU A 5 -2.74 29.17 -12.40
N ASN A 6 -3.81 28.86 -11.66
CA ASN A 6 -4.39 29.78 -10.70
C ASN A 6 -3.45 30.04 -9.51
N LEU A 7 -2.63 29.07 -9.13
CA LEU A 7 -1.62 29.23 -8.08
C LEU A 7 -0.43 30.07 -8.56
N LEU A 8 0.09 29.78 -9.76
CA LEU A 8 1.20 30.53 -10.36
C LEU A 8 0.84 32.01 -10.60
N LYS A 9 -0.39 32.32 -11.00
CA LYS A 9 -0.89 33.70 -11.14
C LYS A 9 -0.93 34.49 -9.83
N LYS A 10 -0.82 33.82 -8.67
CA LYS A 10 -0.76 34.45 -7.35
C LYS A 10 0.66 34.77 -6.90
N LEU A 11 1.69 34.34 -7.63
CA LEU A 11 3.06 34.77 -7.39
C LEU A 11 3.23 36.23 -7.81
N ASP A 12 3.90 37.01 -6.97
CA ASP A 12 4.02 38.44 -7.18
C ASP A 12 4.97 38.78 -8.33
N GLY A 13 4.59 39.76 -9.16
CA GLY A 13 5.38 40.20 -10.31
C GLY A 13 5.47 39.21 -11.49
N VAL A 14 4.76 38.09 -11.43
CA VAL A 14 4.84 37.03 -12.45
C VAL A 14 3.83 37.25 -13.57
N ARG A 15 4.25 36.99 -14.82
CA ARG A 15 3.34 36.82 -15.96
C ARG A 15 3.20 35.34 -16.30
N VAL A 16 1.96 34.87 -16.45
CA VAL A 16 1.63 33.48 -16.77
C VAL A 16 0.96 33.40 -18.14
N HIS A 17 1.43 32.50 -19.00
CA HIS A 17 0.85 32.23 -20.31
C HIS A 17 0.67 30.72 -20.53
N THR A 18 -0.56 30.29 -20.79
CA THR A 18 -0.88 28.89 -21.05
C THR A 18 -0.93 28.64 -22.56
N ALA A 19 -0.13 27.69 -23.05
CA ALA A 19 -0.19 27.23 -24.43
C ALA A 19 -1.30 26.18 -24.61
N GLY A 20 -1.85 26.08 -25.82
CA GLY A 20 -2.89 25.10 -26.15
C GLY A 20 -2.46 23.63 -25.99
N THR A 21 -1.16 23.37 -25.81
CA THR A 21 -0.58 22.03 -25.57
C THR A 21 -0.55 21.62 -24.09
N GLY A 22 -1.17 22.38 -23.18
CA GLY A 22 -1.17 22.09 -21.73
C GLY A 22 0.07 22.61 -20.99
N SER A 23 1.05 23.16 -21.69
CA SER A 23 2.23 23.79 -21.09
C SER A 23 1.94 25.21 -20.59
N ILE A 24 2.41 25.53 -19.40
CA ILE A 24 2.29 26.86 -18.78
C ILE A 24 3.67 27.51 -18.77
N TYR A 25 3.76 28.73 -19.25
CA TYR A 25 4.99 29.54 -19.23
C TYR A 25 4.86 30.63 -18.18
N VAL A 26 5.91 30.77 -17.38
CA VAL A 26 5.98 31.69 -16.25
C VAL A 26 7.18 32.60 -16.48
N TYR A 27 6.95 33.92 -16.45
CA TYR A 27 7.96 34.93 -16.73
C TYR A 27 8.14 35.84 -15.53
N TYR A 28 9.39 36.03 -15.12
CA TYR A 28 9.78 36.89 -13.99
C TYR A 28 11.21 37.39 -14.19
N ASN A 29 11.47 38.70 -14.05
CA ASN A 29 12.82 39.28 -14.15
C ASN A 29 13.69 38.77 -15.31
N ASN A 30 13.16 38.76 -16.54
CA ASN A 30 13.80 38.20 -17.75
C ASN A 30 14.06 36.68 -17.73
N LEU A 31 13.72 35.98 -16.66
CA LEU A 31 13.70 34.53 -16.60
C LEU A 31 12.39 34.00 -17.15
N LYS A 32 12.49 32.83 -17.78
CA LYS A 32 11.36 32.08 -18.30
C LYS A 32 11.47 30.64 -17.81
N VAL A 33 10.39 30.17 -17.20
CA VAL A 33 10.24 28.76 -16.84
C VAL A 33 8.99 28.18 -17.47
N ARG A 34 9.02 26.88 -17.71
CA ARG A 34 7.91 26.10 -18.26
C ARG A 34 7.44 25.10 -17.22
N VAL A 35 6.14 24.98 -17.05
CA VAL A 35 5.48 23.93 -16.27
C VAL A 35 4.70 23.07 -17.25
N SER A 36 4.97 21.77 -17.26
CA SER A 36 4.35 20.83 -18.19
C SER A 36 3.48 19.82 -17.45
N ASP A 37 2.34 19.46 -18.04
CA ASP A 37 1.37 18.49 -17.51
C ASP A 37 1.66 17.02 -17.88
N HIS A 38 2.78 16.80 -18.56
CA HIS A 38 3.28 15.51 -19.01
C HIS A 38 4.64 15.19 -18.37
N GLU A 39 5.12 13.96 -18.56
CA GLU A 39 6.41 13.49 -18.07
C GLU A 39 7.63 14.11 -18.80
N PRO A 40 8.85 14.02 -18.23
CA PRO A 40 10.06 14.46 -18.91
C PRO A 40 10.33 13.65 -20.19
N ASN A 41 10.28 14.30 -21.36
CA ASN A 41 10.68 13.67 -22.62
C ASN A 41 12.18 13.86 -22.86
N PHE A 42 12.96 12.78 -22.78
CA PHE A 42 14.43 12.80 -22.97
C PHE A 42 14.88 12.82 -24.43
N GLY A 43 13.98 12.59 -25.39
CA GLY A 43 14.27 12.66 -26.83
C GLY A 43 14.00 14.02 -27.48
N ALA A 44 13.49 15.02 -26.74
CA ALA A 44 13.09 16.30 -27.31
C ALA A 44 14.31 17.21 -27.63
N PRO A 45 14.44 17.74 -28.86
CA PRO A 45 15.66 18.42 -29.33
C PRO A 45 15.93 19.82 -28.71
N ASN A 46 15.00 20.41 -27.95
CA ASN A 46 15.09 21.79 -27.44
C ASN A 46 15.05 21.88 -25.91
N ARG A 47 15.97 21.20 -25.21
CA ARG A 47 16.05 21.23 -23.73
C ARG A 47 16.78 22.44 -23.14
N HIS A 48 17.45 23.26 -23.95
CA HIS A 48 18.54 24.10 -23.44
C HIS A 48 18.20 25.55 -23.06
N ASN A 49 16.99 26.06 -23.35
CA ASN A 49 16.72 27.50 -23.15
C ASN A 49 15.89 27.84 -21.90
N ASP A 50 14.94 26.99 -21.49
CA ASP A 50 14.03 27.28 -20.37
C ASP A 50 14.07 26.15 -19.32
N LYS A 51 14.14 26.50 -18.03
CA LYS A 51 13.97 25.52 -16.93
C LYS A 51 12.55 24.97 -17.00
N CYS A 52 12.42 23.64 -17.01
CA CYS A 52 11.13 22.95 -17.05
C CYS A 52 10.83 22.23 -15.73
N PHE A 53 9.63 22.45 -15.21
CA PHE A 53 9.01 21.70 -14.12
C PHE A 53 7.91 20.82 -14.71
N TYR A 54 7.69 19.66 -14.11
CA TYR A 54 6.75 18.66 -14.60
C TYR A 54 5.71 18.39 -13.53
N LEU A 55 4.48 18.11 -13.93
CA LEU A 55 3.39 17.68 -13.04
C LEU A 55 3.28 16.15 -12.97
N LYS A 56 4.06 15.43 -13.77
CA LYS A 56 4.13 13.98 -13.76
C LYS A 56 5.57 13.52 -13.89
N ASP A 57 5.89 12.41 -13.25
CA ASP A 57 7.13 11.69 -13.51
C ASP A 57 6.98 10.71 -14.68
N ILE A 58 8.07 10.01 -15.00
CA ILE A 58 8.14 9.01 -16.09
C ILE A 58 7.22 7.81 -15.82
N ASP A 59 6.98 7.48 -14.56
CA ASP A 59 6.15 6.35 -14.14
C ASP A 59 4.64 6.73 -14.07
N GLY A 60 4.30 7.98 -14.37
CA GLY A 60 2.94 8.51 -14.37
C GLY A 60 2.44 8.99 -13.00
N GLN A 61 3.31 9.05 -11.99
CA GLN A 61 2.99 9.65 -10.70
C GLN A 61 2.70 11.14 -10.89
N ILE A 62 1.54 11.58 -10.41
CA ILE A 62 1.14 12.99 -10.46
C ILE A 62 1.75 13.71 -9.26
N PHE A 63 2.51 14.77 -9.53
CA PHE A 63 3.05 15.64 -8.51
C PHE A 63 1.99 16.60 -7.97
N ASP A 64 2.10 16.92 -6.69
CA ASP A 64 1.26 17.92 -6.07
C ASP A 64 1.54 19.31 -6.65
N ILE A 65 0.47 19.97 -7.10
CA ILE A 65 0.52 21.30 -7.70
C ILE A 65 1.05 22.36 -6.73
N TYR A 66 0.90 22.19 -5.42
CA TYR A 66 1.44 23.13 -4.43
C TYR A 66 2.96 23.02 -4.34
N ASN A 67 3.49 21.80 -4.31
CA ASN A 67 4.94 21.55 -4.31
C ASN A 67 5.60 22.11 -5.57
N VAL A 68 4.99 21.88 -6.76
CA VAL A 68 5.53 22.43 -8.01
C VAL A 68 5.52 23.96 -8.01
N VAL A 69 4.52 24.60 -7.39
CA VAL A 69 4.49 26.07 -7.24
C VAL A 69 5.59 26.56 -6.30
N GLU A 70 5.87 25.83 -5.23
CA GLU A 70 6.99 26.14 -4.32
C GLU A 70 8.33 26.02 -5.04
N GLU A 71 8.57 24.95 -5.80
CA GLU A 71 9.80 24.78 -6.59
C GLU A 71 9.97 25.89 -7.65
N VAL A 72 8.89 26.30 -8.31
CA VAL A 72 8.91 27.42 -9.26
C VAL A 72 9.23 28.73 -8.56
N ALA A 73 8.64 28.99 -7.39
CA ALA A 73 8.88 30.20 -6.62
C ALA A 73 10.32 30.25 -6.08
N GLU A 74 10.84 29.13 -5.59
CA GLU A 74 12.23 28.99 -5.14
C GLU A 74 13.21 29.27 -6.29
N TYR A 75 13.00 28.66 -7.45
CA TYR A 75 13.86 28.88 -8.62
C TYR A 75 13.82 30.32 -9.13
N LEU A 76 12.67 30.98 -9.06
CA LEU A 76 12.50 32.37 -9.45
C LEU A 76 12.88 33.37 -8.33
N GLU A 77 13.31 32.88 -7.16
CA GLU A 77 13.63 33.68 -5.97
C GLU A 77 12.46 34.58 -5.52
N ILE A 78 11.22 34.08 -5.67
CA ILE A 78 10.00 34.79 -5.29
C ILE A 78 9.55 34.32 -3.91
N GLU A 79 9.46 35.27 -2.97
CA GLU A 79 8.89 35.00 -1.66
C GLU A 79 7.37 34.77 -1.77
N ILE A 80 6.89 33.60 -1.35
CA ILE A 80 5.46 33.28 -1.33
C ILE A 80 4.76 34.00 -0.17
N LYS A 81 3.81 34.87 -0.50
CA LYS A 81 3.08 35.72 0.47
C LYS A 81 1.57 35.57 0.38
N GLY A 82 0.89 36.17 1.36
CA GLY A 82 -0.55 36.41 1.35
C GLY A 82 -1.39 35.15 1.15
N THR A 83 -2.36 35.23 0.23
CA THR A 83 -3.34 34.14 0.03
C THR A 83 -2.70 32.84 -0.44
N LEU A 84 -1.64 32.90 -1.26
CA LEU A 84 -0.96 31.70 -1.75
C LEU A 84 -0.29 30.93 -0.61
N LYS A 85 0.41 31.65 0.28
CA LYS A 85 1.00 31.07 1.50
C LYS A 85 -0.05 30.37 2.35
N GLY A 86 -1.20 31.04 2.58
CA GLY A 86 -2.30 30.45 3.35
C GLY A 86 -2.90 29.18 2.71
N MET A 87 -2.97 29.12 1.38
CA MET A 87 -3.45 27.94 0.66
C MET A 87 -2.48 26.76 0.80
N ILE A 88 -1.18 27.00 0.61
CA ILE A 88 -0.13 25.98 0.77
C ILE A 88 -0.10 25.46 2.21
N THR A 89 -0.10 26.35 3.21
CA THR A 89 -0.12 25.93 4.63
C THR A 89 -1.35 25.10 4.97
N LYS A 90 -2.53 25.47 4.44
CA LYS A 90 -3.77 24.69 4.66
C LYS A 90 -3.68 23.30 4.04
N HIS A 91 -3.09 23.20 2.85
CA HIS A 91 -2.87 21.93 2.15
C HIS A 91 -1.91 21.03 2.92
N LEU A 92 -0.73 21.54 3.29
CA LEU A 92 0.26 20.82 4.09
C LEU A 92 -0.31 20.32 5.43
N ASN A 93 -1.09 21.15 6.12
CA ASN A 93 -1.76 20.74 7.36
C ASN A 93 -2.79 19.61 7.14
N ALA A 94 -3.47 19.58 6.00
CA ALA A 94 -4.39 18.51 5.67
C ALA A 94 -3.64 17.21 5.38
N GLU A 95 -2.53 17.27 4.64
CA GLU A 95 -1.67 16.11 4.39
C GLU A 95 -1.05 15.55 5.67
N MET A 96 -0.58 16.42 6.56
CA MET A 96 -0.06 16.01 7.87
C MET A 96 -1.12 15.25 8.68
N LYS A 97 -2.35 15.76 8.76
CA LYS A 97 -3.45 15.07 9.45
C LYS A 97 -3.75 13.71 8.85
N LEU A 98 -3.82 13.61 7.52
CA LEU A 98 -4.02 12.34 6.83
C LEU A 98 -2.88 11.36 7.11
N SER A 99 -1.64 11.84 7.14
CA SER A 99 -0.47 11.03 7.47
C SER A 99 -0.52 10.50 8.91
N GLU A 100 -0.88 11.35 9.88
CA GLU A 100 -1.08 10.94 11.27
C GLU A 100 -2.18 9.89 11.42
N GLU A 101 -3.30 10.04 10.71
CA GLU A 101 -4.40 9.07 10.71
C GLU A 101 -3.96 7.72 10.12
N ARG A 102 -3.23 7.74 8.99
CA ARG A 102 -2.66 6.52 8.39
C ARG A 102 -1.69 5.84 9.34
N PHE A 103 -0.84 6.60 10.01
CA PHE A 103 0.10 6.07 11.00
C PHE A 103 -0.61 5.39 12.17
N LYS A 104 -1.65 6.03 12.73
CA LYS A 104 -2.46 5.44 13.79
C LYS A 104 -3.15 4.14 13.35
N PHE A 105 -3.65 4.11 12.12
CA PHE A 105 -4.24 2.90 11.54
C PHE A 105 -3.21 1.78 11.41
N HIS A 106 -2.01 2.07 10.92
CA HIS A 106 -0.93 1.09 10.81
C HIS A 106 -0.52 0.52 12.17
N LEU A 107 -0.34 1.37 13.18
CA LEU A 107 -0.05 0.93 14.55
C LEU A 107 -1.15 0.01 15.11
N ALA A 108 -2.42 0.34 14.89
CA ALA A 108 -3.52 -0.49 15.34
C ALA A 108 -3.53 -1.85 14.63
N ALA A 109 -3.31 -1.87 13.32
CA ALA A 109 -3.25 -3.08 12.51
C ALA A 109 -2.04 -3.98 12.88
N GLU A 110 -0.89 -3.37 13.21
CA GLU A 110 0.28 -4.11 13.72
C GLU A 110 -0.03 -4.78 15.06
N LYS A 111 -0.64 -4.05 15.99
CA LYS A 111 -1.04 -4.61 17.28
C LYS A 111 -2.04 -5.76 17.13
N GLU A 112 -3.06 -5.60 16.28
CA GLU A 112 -4.02 -6.68 16.00
C GLU A 112 -3.34 -7.91 15.38
N ARG A 113 -2.38 -7.68 14.48
CA ARG A 113 -1.58 -8.75 13.88
C ARG A 113 -0.73 -9.47 14.92
N GLU A 114 -0.08 -8.74 15.84
CA GLU A 114 0.71 -9.33 16.93
C GLU A 114 -0.17 -10.19 17.84
N GLU A 115 -1.34 -9.70 18.24
CA GLU A 115 -2.31 -10.45 19.05
C GLU A 115 -2.79 -11.71 18.33
N ALA A 116 -3.11 -11.62 17.03
CA ALA A 116 -3.50 -12.76 16.21
C ALA A 116 -2.39 -13.81 16.09
N VAL A 117 -1.14 -13.38 15.91
CA VAL A 117 0.03 -14.27 15.87
C VAL A 117 0.26 -14.95 17.22
N ALA A 118 0.11 -14.22 18.34
CA ALA A 118 0.25 -14.79 19.67
C ALA A 118 -0.81 -15.88 19.94
N VAL A 119 -2.08 -15.63 19.57
CA VAL A 119 -3.17 -16.62 19.67
C VAL A 119 -2.90 -17.83 18.78
N TYR A 120 -2.40 -17.61 17.55
CA TYR A 120 -2.03 -18.69 16.64
C TYR A 120 -0.91 -19.56 17.23
N ASN A 121 0.15 -18.94 17.74
CA ASN A 121 1.29 -19.66 18.32
C ASN A 121 0.88 -20.47 19.55
N ALA A 122 0.09 -19.90 20.46
CA ALA A 122 -0.43 -20.62 21.62
C ALA A 122 -1.29 -21.84 21.21
N LYS A 123 -2.10 -21.71 20.16
CA LYS A 123 -2.83 -22.85 19.59
C LYS A 123 -1.90 -23.92 19.01
N CYS A 124 -0.84 -23.51 18.30
CA CYS A 124 0.15 -24.42 17.73
C CYS A 124 0.94 -25.17 18.81
N GLU A 125 1.33 -24.51 19.89
CA GLU A 125 2.01 -25.14 21.02
C GLU A 125 1.13 -26.18 21.71
N LYS A 126 -0.14 -25.83 21.99
CA LYS A 126 -1.11 -26.77 22.55
C LYS A 126 -1.33 -27.98 21.63
N LEU A 127 -1.48 -27.72 20.33
CA LEU A 127 -1.64 -28.75 19.31
C LEU A 127 -0.43 -29.69 19.28
N LYS A 128 0.78 -29.13 19.25
CA LYS A 128 2.03 -29.89 19.28
C LYS A 128 2.11 -30.81 20.50
N ALA A 129 1.89 -30.27 21.69
CA ALA A 129 1.94 -31.06 22.93
C ALA A 129 0.97 -32.25 22.91
N ILE A 130 -0.23 -32.06 22.34
CA ILE A 130 -1.24 -33.12 22.23
C ILE A 130 -0.86 -34.15 21.18
N VAL A 131 -0.34 -33.72 20.02
CA VAL A 131 0.13 -34.63 18.98
C VAL A 131 1.33 -35.44 19.47
N ASP A 132 2.30 -34.82 20.15
CA ASP A 132 3.47 -35.51 20.71
C ASP A 132 3.05 -36.58 21.74
N ALA A 133 2.08 -36.26 22.60
CA ALA A 133 1.58 -37.20 23.61
C ALA A 133 0.70 -38.32 23.04
N ASN A 134 0.07 -38.13 21.86
CA ASN A 134 -0.93 -39.03 21.30
C ASN A 134 -0.63 -39.42 19.84
N LYS A 135 0.65 -39.46 19.46
CA LYS A 135 1.09 -39.54 18.06
C LYS A 135 0.40 -40.63 17.25
N GLU A 136 0.40 -41.86 17.75
CA GLU A 136 -0.22 -43.01 17.09
C GLU A 136 -1.73 -42.86 16.91
N GLU A 137 -2.39 -42.22 17.89
CA GLU A 137 -3.84 -41.99 17.84
C GLU A 137 -4.18 -40.94 16.79
N VAL A 138 -3.41 -39.85 16.73
CA VAL A 138 -3.59 -38.79 15.72
C VAL A 138 -3.27 -39.32 14.31
N GLU A 139 -2.24 -40.15 14.15
CA GLU A 139 -1.93 -40.81 12.87
C GLU A 139 -3.07 -41.73 12.41
N LYS A 140 -3.68 -42.50 13.31
CA LYS A 140 -4.87 -43.32 12.99
C LYS A 140 -6.03 -42.46 12.50
N MET A 141 -6.33 -41.35 13.18
CA MET A 141 -7.38 -40.41 12.74
C MET A 141 -7.07 -39.81 11.37
N TRP A 142 -5.80 -39.51 11.11
CA TRP A 142 -5.37 -38.97 9.82
C TRP A 142 -5.58 -39.99 8.69
N ASN A 143 -5.17 -41.24 8.89
CA ASN A 143 -5.35 -42.32 7.93
C ASN A 143 -6.84 -42.63 7.68
N GLU A 144 -7.67 -42.59 8.72
CA GLU A 144 -9.13 -42.74 8.58
C GLU A 144 -9.73 -41.61 7.73
N ALA A 145 -9.28 -40.37 7.96
CA ALA A 145 -9.72 -39.22 7.19
C ALA A 145 -9.25 -39.27 5.73
N ASP A 146 -8.05 -39.76 5.45
CA ASP A 146 -7.52 -39.98 4.10
C ASP A 146 -8.37 -41.00 3.33
N ALA A 147 -8.64 -42.17 3.93
CA ALA A 147 -9.48 -43.22 3.35
C ALA A 147 -10.91 -42.72 3.07
N TYR A 148 -11.48 -41.91 3.96
CA TYR A 148 -12.78 -41.28 3.76
C TYR A 148 -12.76 -40.24 2.62
N GLY A 149 -11.67 -39.48 2.50
CA GLY A 149 -11.45 -38.49 1.46
C GLY A 149 -11.46 -39.10 0.06
N ASP A 150 -10.81 -40.25 -0.13
CA ASP A 150 -10.65 -40.93 -1.43
C ASP A 150 -11.94 -41.42 -2.08
N GLN A 151 -13.04 -41.46 -1.34
CA GLN A 151 -14.38 -41.72 -1.87
C GLN A 151 -14.91 -40.59 -2.80
N ALA A 152 -14.19 -39.47 -2.95
CA ALA A 152 -14.57 -38.38 -3.84
C ALA A 152 -13.90 -38.43 -5.22
N SER A 153 -14.61 -37.93 -6.24
CA SER A 153 -14.20 -38.04 -7.65
C SER A 153 -13.12 -37.06 -8.11
N ASN A 154 -12.79 -36.00 -7.35
CA ASN A 154 -11.73 -35.04 -7.70
C ASN A 154 -10.93 -34.54 -6.49
N GLY A 155 -9.71 -34.03 -6.74
CA GLY A 155 -8.75 -33.67 -5.70
C GLY A 155 -9.26 -32.63 -4.69
N ASP A 156 -10.01 -31.61 -5.14
CA ASP A 156 -10.57 -30.59 -4.25
C ASP A 156 -11.60 -31.15 -3.29
N LYS A 157 -12.53 -31.98 -3.79
CA LYS A 157 -13.54 -32.62 -2.94
C LYS A 157 -12.90 -33.62 -1.98
N ARG A 158 -11.86 -34.36 -2.41
CA ARG A 158 -11.08 -35.25 -1.54
C ARG A 158 -10.46 -34.49 -0.38
N ARG A 159 -9.73 -33.40 -0.67
CA ARG A 159 -9.11 -32.54 0.36
C ARG A 159 -10.13 -31.99 1.36
N LYS A 160 -11.26 -31.46 0.87
CA LYS A 160 -12.32 -30.92 1.73
C LYS A 160 -12.95 -31.99 2.62
N ARG A 161 -13.25 -33.19 2.07
CA ARG A 161 -13.85 -34.29 2.84
C ARG A 161 -12.90 -34.84 3.90
N ARG A 162 -11.63 -35.03 3.55
CA ARG A 162 -10.58 -35.42 4.49
C ARG A 162 -10.48 -34.42 5.64
N SER A 163 -10.27 -33.14 5.35
CA SER A 163 -10.17 -32.11 6.38
C SER A 163 -11.41 -32.08 7.28
N LYS A 164 -12.61 -32.20 6.71
CA LYS A 164 -13.85 -32.23 7.50
C LYS A 164 -13.92 -33.45 8.42
N MET A 165 -13.56 -34.64 7.93
CA MET A 165 -13.57 -35.88 8.71
C MET A 165 -12.54 -35.81 9.83
N PHE A 166 -11.31 -35.41 9.51
CA PHE A 166 -10.24 -35.26 10.47
C PHE A 166 -10.59 -34.26 11.57
N ASN A 167 -11.09 -33.06 11.21
CA ASN A 167 -11.54 -32.07 12.20
C ASN A 167 -12.62 -32.65 13.12
N ARG A 168 -13.55 -33.44 12.58
CA ARG A 168 -14.60 -34.07 13.39
C ARG A 168 -14.02 -35.04 14.41
N LEU A 169 -13.14 -35.95 13.98
CA LEU A 169 -12.51 -36.95 14.84
C LEU A 169 -11.65 -36.28 15.92
N PHE A 170 -10.81 -35.34 15.51
CA PHE A 170 -9.89 -34.63 16.39
C PHE A 170 -10.63 -33.80 17.43
N THR A 171 -11.63 -33.01 17.02
CA THR A 171 -12.42 -32.20 17.97
C THR A 171 -13.23 -33.08 18.91
N ALA A 172 -13.78 -34.20 18.45
CA ALA A 172 -14.52 -35.13 19.30
C ALA A 172 -13.63 -35.76 20.38
N ARG A 173 -12.36 -36.01 20.06
CA ARG A 173 -11.40 -36.61 21.00
C ARG A 173 -10.74 -35.61 21.94
N PHE A 174 -10.29 -34.48 21.42
CA PHE A 174 -9.44 -33.53 22.15
C PHE A 174 -10.15 -32.25 22.58
N GLY A 175 -11.40 -32.04 22.13
CA GLY A 175 -12.26 -30.93 22.58
C GLY A 175 -11.93 -29.56 21.96
N PHE A 176 -11.12 -29.50 20.90
CA PHE A 176 -10.85 -28.27 20.14
C PHE A 176 -10.53 -28.57 18.68
N GLU A 177 -10.70 -27.56 17.82
CA GLU A 177 -10.44 -27.70 16.38
C GLU A 177 -8.93 -27.77 16.06
N PRO A 178 -8.50 -28.69 15.19
CA PRO A 178 -7.11 -28.78 14.77
C PRO A 178 -6.73 -27.71 13.74
N ILE A 179 -5.43 -27.42 13.67
CA ILE A 179 -4.82 -26.68 12.55
C ILE A 179 -4.20 -27.71 11.61
N ASN A 180 -4.95 -28.14 10.59
CA ASN A 180 -4.56 -29.28 9.72
C ASN A 180 -3.22 -29.10 9.02
N LEU A 181 -2.85 -27.85 8.67
CA LEU A 181 -1.54 -27.58 8.07
C LEU A 181 -0.42 -27.91 9.06
N GLU A 182 -0.54 -27.47 10.31
CA GLU A 182 0.48 -27.70 11.33
C GLU A 182 0.55 -29.19 11.70
N ILE A 183 -0.59 -29.87 11.86
CA ILE A 183 -0.58 -31.33 12.08
C ILE A 183 0.11 -32.07 10.93
N ARG A 184 -0.17 -31.67 9.69
CA ARG A 184 0.47 -32.29 8.53
C ARG A 184 1.98 -32.10 8.54
N LYS A 185 2.47 -30.90 8.85
CA LYS A 185 3.92 -30.65 9.01
C LYS A 185 4.53 -31.55 10.09
N TYR A 186 3.86 -31.62 11.24
CA TYR A 186 4.31 -32.43 12.38
C TYR A 186 4.31 -33.94 12.12
N LEU A 187 3.32 -34.47 11.40
CA LEU A 187 3.20 -35.91 11.13
C LEU A 187 4.00 -36.36 9.90
N MET A 188 4.09 -35.52 8.87
CA MET A 188 4.66 -35.91 7.57
C MET A 188 6.10 -35.42 7.36
N ASN A 189 6.69 -34.69 8.32
CA ASN A 189 7.99 -34.04 8.18
C ASN A 189 8.07 -33.15 6.91
N GLU A 190 6.95 -32.52 6.53
CA GLU A 190 6.84 -31.52 5.45
C GLU A 190 6.91 -30.09 6.02
#